data_AF-A0A954QFW1-F1
#
_entry.id   AF-A0A954QFW1-F1
#
_cell.length_a   1.000
_cell.length_b   1.000
_cell.length_c   1.000
_cell.angle_alpha   90.00
_cell.angle_beta   90.00
_cell.angle_gamma   90.00
#
_symmetry.space_group_name_H-M   'P 1'
#
loop_
_entity.id
_entity.type
_entity.pdbx_description
1 polymer ?
#
loop_
_entity_poly.entity_id
_entity_poly.type
_entity_poly.pdbx_seq_one_letter_code
_entity_poly.pdbx_strand_id
1 'polypeptide(L)'
;MSPDLLTAAQAAQRLGISVSTLYDWLAQSNAGEFEIRGQSITIDYFQGGRRGQGRIQIDETEIDRLKEAMRVFPQPQRIRRPPVQLREFPGITVQLGRPDD
;
A
#
# COMPACT_ATOMS: atom_id res chain seq x y z
N MET A 1 21.41 20.82 3.83
CA MET A 1 20.94 20.34 5.14
C MET A 1 21.44 18.91 5.28
N SER A 2 22.06 18.56 6.40
CA SER A 2 22.47 17.18 6.65
C SER A 2 21.20 16.33 6.81
N PRO A 3 21.07 15.18 6.14
CA PRO A 3 19.89 14.34 6.31
C PRO A 3 19.85 13.82 7.75
N ASP A 4 18.73 14.06 8.44
CA ASP A 4 18.50 13.51 9.78
C ASP A 4 18.22 12.01 9.63
N LEU A 5 19.25 11.21 9.89
CA LEU A 5 19.21 9.76 9.81
C LEU A 5 18.62 9.16 11.08
N LEU A 6 17.48 8.49 10.93
CA LEU A 6 16.74 7.85 12.01
C LEU A 6 17.13 6.38 12.15
N THR A 7 17.27 5.91 13.38
CA THR A 7 17.38 4.47 13.66
C THR A 7 16.08 3.75 13.32
N ALA A 8 16.14 2.43 13.11
CA ALA A 8 14.95 1.60 12.90
C ALA A 8 13.86 1.79 13.98
N ALA A 9 14.28 1.97 15.25
CA ALA A 9 13.34 2.22 16.34
C ALA A 9 12.61 3.56 16.19
N GLN A 10 13.34 4.63 15.85
CA GLN A 10 12.76 5.96 15.63
C GLN A 10 11.88 6.00 14.37
N ALA A 11 12.32 5.36 13.29
CA ALA A 11 11.55 5.23 12.06
C ALA A 11 10.21 4.51 12.29
N ALA A 12 10.24 3.35 12.95
CA ALA A 12 9.03 2.58 13.27
C ALA A 12 8.07 3.38 14.17
N GLN A 13 8.62 4.04 15.21
CA GLN A 13 7.84 4.91 16.09
C GLN A 13 7.15 6.03 15.30
N ARG A 14 7.85 6.69 14.38
CA ARG A 14 7.29 7.77 13.57
C ARG A 14 6.23 7.27 12.59
N LEU A 15 6.41 6.10 11.99
CA LEU A 15 5.43 5.46 11.11
C LEU A 15 4.21 4.91 11.86
N GLY A 16 4.29 4.78 13.19
CA GLY A 16 3.22 4.22 14.02
C GLY A 16 3.11 2.70 13.90
N ILE A 17 4.21 2.01 13.61
CA ILE A 17 4.28 0.55 13.43
C ILE A 17 5.29 -0.06 14.41
N SER A 18 5.27 -1.38 14.57
CA SER A 18 6.31 -2.06 15.36
C SER A 18 7.64 -2.10 14.61
N VAL A 19 8.74 -2.21 15.35
CA VAL A 19 10.08 -2.37 14.76
C VAL A 19 10.18 -3.66 13.94
N SER A 20 9.53 -4.74 14.37
CA SER A 20 9.47 -6.00 13.60
C SER A 20 8.78 -5.80 12.25
N THR A 21 7.64 -5.08 12.24
CA THR A 21 6.92 -4.75 11.00
C THR A 21 7.81 -3.94 10.06
N LEU A 22 8.59 -2.99 10.58
CA LEU A 22 9.54 -2.24 9.76
C LEU A 22 10.60 -3.17 9.15
N TYR A 23 11.17 -4.12 9.89
CA TYR A 23 12.12 -5.08 9.32
C TYR A 23 11.49 -5.97 8.24
N ASP A 24 10.24 -6.40 8.43
CA ASP A 24 9.51 -7.17 7.41
C ASP A 24 9.30 -6.34 6.14
N TRP A 25 8.96 -5.05 6.28
CA TRP A 25 8.82 -4.12 5.16
C TRP A 25 10.14 -3.94 4.40
N LEU A 26 11.27 -3.78 5.13
CA LEU A 26 12.58 -3.67 4.50
C LEU A 26 12.94 -4.96 3.75
N ALA A 27 12.65 -6.12 4.31
CA ALA A 27 12.88 -7.41 3.66
C ALA A 27 12.04 -7.56 2.37
N GLN A 28 10.74 -7.25 2.43
CA GLN A 28 9.85 -7.27 1.25
C GLN A 28 10.28 -6.24 0.20
N SER A 29 10.73 -5.06 0.63
CA SER A 29 11.21 -4.00 -0.27
C SER A 29 12.44 -4.47 -1.04
N ASN A 30 13.39 -5.13 -0.36
CA ASN A 30 14.57 -5.70 -1.01
C ASN A 30 14.24 -6.82 -2.02
N ALA A 31 13.15 -7.55 -1.78
CA ALA A 31 12.63 -8.55 -2.71
C ALA A 31 11.81 -7.94 -3.86
N GLY A 32 11.49 -6.65 -3.81
CA GLY A 32 10.59 -5.99 -4.77
C GLY A 32 9.11 -6.31 -4.57
N GLU A 33 8.73 -6.85 -3.41
CA GLU A 33 7.38 -7.33 -3.08
C GLU A 33 6.61 -6.36 -2.17
N PHE A 34 7.27 -5.30 -1.69
CA PHE A 34 6.64 -4.38 -0.76
C PHE A 34 5.64 -3.46 -1.46
N GLU A 35 4.40 -3.49 -0.98
CA GLU A 35 3.32 -2.65 -1.45
C GLU A 35 2.61 -1.93 -0.31
N ILE A 36 2.32 -0.64 -0.51
CA ILE A 36 1.41 0.11 0.36
C ILE A 36 0.19 0.45 -0.48
N ARG A 37 -0.98 -0.05 -0.05
CA ARG A 37 -2.28 0.18 -0.71
C ARG A 37 -2.29 -0.17 -2.20
N GLY A 38 -1.58 -1.23 -2.58
CA GLY A 38 -1.49 -1.73 -3.97
C GLY A 38 -0.54 -0.93 -4.87
N GLN A 39 0.31 -0.08 -4.28
CA GLN A 39 1.40 0.59 -4.98
C GLN A 39 2.72 -0.03 -4.53
N SER A 40 3.51 -0.53 -5.48
CA SER A 40 4.86 -1.03 -5.22
C SER A 40 5.76 0.11 -4.77
N ILE A 41 6.46 -0.10 -3.65
CA ILE A 41 7.32 0.91 -3.03
C ILE A 41 8.66 0.27 -2.70
N THR A 42 9.74 0.90 -3.14
CA THR A 42 11.10 0.61 -2.66
C THR A 42 11.42 1.54 -1.51
N ILE A 43 11.91 1.01 -0.39
CA ILE A 43 12.35 1.77 0.79
C ILE A 43 13.84 2.02 0.71
N ASP A 44 14.24 3.29 0.73
CA ASP A 44 15.65 3.68 0.75
C ASP A 44 16.19 3.72 2.19
N TYR A 45 17.22 2.92 2.46
CA TYR A 45 17.83 2.88 3.78
C TYR A 45 19.33 2.57 3.71
N PHE A 46 20.03 2.95 4.77
CA PHE A 46 21.44 2.69 4.96
C PHE A 46 21.63 1.58 5.99
N GLN A 47 22.48 0.62 5.70
CA GLN A 47 22.87 -0.43 6.63
C GLN A 47 24.36 -0.27 6.96
N GLY A 48 24.64 0.11 8.21
CA GLY A 48 26.02 0.17 8.71
C GLY A 48 26.57 -1.22 9.08
N GLY A 49 27.85 -1.28 9.47
CA GLY A 49 28.48 -2.43 10.13
C GLY A 49 29.27 -3.38 9.22
N ARG A 50 30.23 -4.11 9.80
CA ARG A 50 31.00 -5.14 9.08
C ARG A 50 30.09 -6.33 8.79
N ARG A 51 30.00 -6.75 7.52
CA ARG A 51 29.24 -7.95 7.08
C ARG A 51 27.71 -7.89 7.28
N GLY A 52 27.10 -6.72 7.21
CA GLY A 52 25.62 -6.60 7.26
C GLY A 52 24.98 -6.81 8.63
N GLN A 53 25.77 -6.87 9.71
CA GLN A 53 25.24 -6.95 11.08
C GLN A 53 24.94 -5.58 11.73
N GLY A 54 25.14 -4.47 11.04
CA GLY A 54 25.04 -3.17 11.70
C GLY A 54 23.66 -2.53 11.64
N ARG A 55 23.64 -1.33 12.20
CA ARG A 55 22.42 -0.56 12.46
C ARG A 55 21.83 -0.06 11.16
N ILE A 56 20.52 -0.18 11.02
CA ILE A 56 19.76 0.43 9.94
C ILE A 56 19.49 1.88 10.28
N GLN A 57 19.71 2.74 9.30
CA GLN A 57 19.39 4.15 9.33
C GLN A 57 18.54 4.52 8.13
N ILE A 58 17.49 5.30 8.34
CA ILE A 58 16.55 5.73 7.30
C ILE A 58 16.48 7.25 7.34
N ASP A 59 16.49 7.88 6.17
CA ASP A 59 16.33 9.34 6.06
C ASP A 59 14.95 9.76 6.57
N GLU A 60 14.87 10.86 7.30
CA GLU A 60 13.59 11.45 7.73
C GLU A 60 12.64 11.73 6.55
N THR A 61 13.16 12.21 5.42
CA THR A 61 12.37 12.49 4.21
C THR A 61 11.74 11.23 3.63
N GLU A 62 12.42 10.10 3.75
CA GLU A 62 11.92 8.80 3.32
C GLU A 62 10.79 8.32 4.23
N ILE A 63 10.90 8.56 5.54
CA ILE A 63 9.81 8.28 6.48
C ILE A 63 8.57 9.12 6.16
N ASP A 64 8.74 10.39 5.80
CA ASP A 64 7.63 11.24 5.41
C ASP A 64 6.97 10.78 4.10
N ARG A 65 7.76 10.31 3.13
CA ARG A 65 7.25 9.69 1.90
C ARG A 65 6.40 8.45 2.20
N LEU A 66 6.90 7.56 3.08
CA LEU A 66 6.17 6.35 3.49
C LEU A 66 4.88 6.70 4.24
N LYS A 67 4.90 7.71 5.12
CA LYS A 67 3.69 8.20 5.79
C LYS A 67 2.64 8.69 4.81
N GLU A 68 3.05 9.46 3.80
CA GLU A 68 2.10 9.95 2.81
C GLU A 68 1.52 8.80 1.97
N ALA A 69 2.32 7.77 1.66
CA ALA A 69 1.82 6.56 1.00
C ALA A 69 0.81 5.78 1.88
N MET A 70 1.01 5.76 3.19
CA MET A 70 0.08 5.15 4.15
C MET A 70 -1.23 5.93 4.31
N ARG A 71 -1.26 7.21 3.91
CA ARG A 71 -2.40 8.09 4.15
C ARG A 71 -3.66 7.58 3.47
N VAL A 72 -4.73 7.50 4.24
CA VAL A 72 -6.06 7.16 3.73
C VAL A 72 -6.76 8.43 3.29
N PHE A 73 -7.04 8.54 2.00
CA PHE A 73 -8.01 9.48 1.47
C PHE A 73 -9.36 8.76 1.39
N PRO A 74 -10.34 9.13 2.23
CA PRO A 74 -11.68 8.55 2.14
C PRO A 74 -12.22 8.83 0.73
N GLN A 75 -12.38 7.78 -0.07
CA GLN A 75 -13.03 7.94 -1.36
C GLN A 75 -14.52 8.23 -1.12
N PRO A 76 -15.10 9.24 -1.79
CA PRO A 76 -16.54 9.43 -1.73
C PRO A 76 -17.22 8.13 -2.15
N GLN A 77 -18.25 7.72 -1.39
CA GLN A 77 -19.00 6.50 -1.67
C GLN A 77 -19.37 6.48 -3.15
N ARG A 78 -18.92 5.44 -3.87
CA ARG A 78 -19.32 5.25 -5.26
C ARG A 78 -20.84 5.09 -5.27
N ILE A 79 -21.54 6.11 -5.74
CA ILE A 79 -22.98 6.03 -6.01
C ILE A 79 -23.14 4.90 -7.02
N ARG A 80 -23.67 3.76 -6.57
CA ARG A 80 -23.99 2.64 -7.47
C ARG A 80 -24.97 3.19 -8.50
N ARG A 81 -24.63 3.08 -9.79
CA ARG A 81 -25.63 3.30 -10.83
C ARG A 81 -26.73 2.25 -10.61
N PRO A 82 -28.01 2.65 -10.53
CA PRO A 82 -29.08 1.67 -10.48
C PRO A 82 -28.97 0.74 -11.70
N PRO A 83 -29.25 -0.55 -11.56
CA PRO A 83 -29.23 -1.47 -12.69
C PRO A 83 -30.18 -0.95 -13.77
N VAL A 84 -29.65 -0.77 -14.99
CA VAL A 84 -30.49 -0.45 -16.15
C VAL A 84 -31.28 -1.71 -16.48
N GLN A 85 -32.57 -1.70 -16.19
CA GLN A 85 -33.47 -2.74 -16.68
C GLN A 85 -33.60 -2.58 -18.19
N LEU A 86 -32.81 -3.32 -18.95
CA LEU A 86 -33.00 -3.48 -20.39
C LEU A 86 -34.34 -4.21 -20.58
N ARG A 87 -35.33 -3.49 -21.11
CA ARG A 87 -36.64 -4.07 -21.47
C ARG A 87 -36.54 -4.97 -22.69
N GLU A 88 -35.51 -4.78 -23.51
CA GLU A 88 -35.28 -5.50 -24.76
C GLU A 88 -33.79 -5.82 -24.88
N PHE A 89 -33.49 -7.06 -25.22
CA PHE A 89 -32.14 -7.53 -25.48
C PHE A 89 -31.97 -7.67 -27.00
N PRO A 90 -31.18 -6.80 -27.66
CA PRO A 90 -30.98 -6.90 -29.10
C PRO A 90 -30.34 -8.25 -29.43
N GLY A 91 -31.01 -9.06 -30.25
CA GLY A 91 -30.57 -10.40 -30.65
C GLY A 91 -31.20 -11.56 -29.89
N ILE A 92 -31.99 -11.32 -28.83
CA ILE A 92 -32.79 -12.36 -28.18
C ILE A 92 -34.23 -12.25 -28.69
N THR A 93 -34.60 -13.12 -29.63
CA THR A 93 -35.95 -13.17 -30.24
C THR A 93 -36.90 -14.14 -29.54
N VAL A 94 -36.45 -14.81 -28.48
CA VAL A 94 -37.23 -15.77 -27.70
C VAL A 94 -37.75 -15.14 -26.42
N GLN A 95 -38.96 -15.52 -25.99
CA GLN A 95 -39.49 -15.10 -24.70
C GLN A 95 -38.62 -15.72 -23.59
N LEU A 96 -37.96 -14.87 -22.80
CA LEU A 96 -37.26 -15.29 -21.59
C LEU A 96 -38.30 -15.68 -20.54
N GLY A 97 -38.47 -16.98 -20.32
CA GLY A 97 -39.29 -17.50 -19.23
C GLY A 97 -38.68 -17.13 -17.87
N ARG A 98 -39.53 -16.82 -16.89
CA ARG A 98 -39.09 -16.65 -15.50
C ARG A 98 -39.04 -18.04 -14.83
N PRO A 99 -38.08 -18.28 -13.93
CA PRO A 99 -37.92 -19.59 -13.27
C PRO A 99 -39.02 -19.95 -12.24
N ASP A 100 -40.16 -19.27 -12.26
CA ASP A 100 -41.30 -19.53 -11.35
C ASP A 100 -42.55 -20.06 -12.10
N ASP A 101 -42.43 -20.44 -13.38
CA ASP A 101 -43.44 -21.14 -14.18
C ASP A 101 -43.03 -22.60 -14.48
#